data_AF-A0AB74L2V8-F1
#
_entry.id   AF-A0AB74L2V8-F1
#
_cell.length_a   1.000
_cell.length_b   1.000
_cell.length_c   1.000
_cell.angle_alpha   90.00
_cell.angle_beta   90.00
_cell.angle_gamma   90.00
#
_symmetry.space_group_name_H-M   'P 1'
#
loop_
_entity.id
_entity.type
_entity.pdbx_description
1 polymer ?
#
loop_
_entity_poly.entity_id
_entity_poly.type
_entity_poly.pdbx_seq_one_letter_code
_entity_poly.pdbx_strand_id
1 'polypeptide(L)'
;ASYVPFGDRIHFDIAEILQPFVTSGPLEDSEDLILPVSGFMAGYTLEVKGRETRTLTGKVICGGISKQAAREMAGRGTDFILNRLRDYSSQFLFTTRTRGKHIAIRETEVSPLIFIHPDKRIQVESEYGNRIKLPEGTAGEIYALNIGRIRREFFHRYNQIVSFIRVLVPAEEAFDISFTPGEVSENGLSFLFRNSLGCYEVIEMPGK
;
A
#
# COMPACT_ATOMS: atom_id res chain seq x y z
N ALA A 1 4.10 -10.24 -45.34
CA ALA A 1 3.47 -10.22 -44.01
C ALA A 1 3.06 -11.65 -43.68
N SER A 2 3.86 -12.36 -42.89
CA SER A 2 3.57 -13.73 -42.47
C SER A 2 2.71 -13.68 -41.21
N TYR A 3 1.44 -14.02 -41.36
CA TYR A 3 0.53 -14.32 -40.26
C TYR A 3 1.06 -15.56 -39.53
N VAL A 4 1.55 -15.40 -38.31
CA VAL A 4 1.83 -16.51 -37.41
C VAL A 4 0.53 -16.75 -36.64
N PRO A 5 -0.14 -17.90 -36.82
CA PRO A 5 -1.33 -18.21 -36.05
C PRO A 5 -0.93 -18.20 -34.57
N PHE A 6 -1.72 -17.51 -33.75
CA PHE A 6 -1.64 -17.67 -32.31
C PHE A 6 -1.69 -19.18 -32.05
N GLY A 7 -0.68 -19.74 -31.37
CA GLY A 7 -0.79 -21.09 -30.80
C GLY A 7 -2.03 -21.17 -29.89
N ASP A 8 -2.37 -22.35 -29.37
CA ASP A 8 -3.59 -22.66 -28.60
C ASP A 8 -3.89 -21.80 -27.33
N ARG A 9 -3.24 -20.65 -27.15
CA ARG A 9 -3.41 -19.69 -26.07
C ARG A 9 -3.69 -18.30 -26.63
N ILE A 10 -4.91 -17.82 -26.41
CA ILE A 10 -5.27 -16.42 -26.63
C ILE A 10 -4.90 -15.63 -25.38
N HIS A 11 -4.12 -14.57 -25.54
CA HIS A 11 -3.74 -13.66 -24.47
C HIS A 11 -4.56 -12.38 -24.57
N PHE A 12 -5.35 -12.06 -23.55
CA PHE A 12 -6.11 -10.82 -23.44
C PHE A 12 -5.55 -9.97 -22.31
N ASP A 13 -5.05 -8.79 -22.63
CA ASP A 13 -4.75 -7.76 -21.64
C ASP A 13 -6.01 -6.91 -21.43
N ILE A 14 -6.46 -6.82 -20.18
CA ILE A 14 -7.67 -6.11 -19.78
C ILE A 14 -7.35 -4.89 -18.91
N ALA A 15 -6.07 -4.53 -18.75
CA ALA A 15 -5.66 -3.44 -17.87
C ALA A 15 -6.33 -2.11 -18.25
N GLU A 16 -6.37 -1.78 -19.53
CA GLU A 16 -7.02 -0.57 -20.05
C GLU A 16 -8.54 -0.57 -19.83
N ILE A 17 -9.16 -1.75 -19.83
CA ILE A 17 -10.60 -1.91 -19.57
C ILE A 17 -10.90 -1.69 -18.08
N LEU A 18 -10.03 -2.18 -17.20
CA LEU A 18 -10.23 -2.10 -15.75
C LEU A 18 -9.82 -0.74 -15.16
N GLN A 19 -8.93 -0.01 -15.83
CA GLN A 19 -8.38 1.26 -15.35
C GLN A 19 -9.43 2.31 -14.96
N PRO A 20 -10.54 2.51 -15.70
CA PRO A 20 -11.56 3.50 -15.34
C PRO A 20 -12.37 3.14 -14.08
N PHE A 21 -12.33 1.89 -13.64
CA PHE A 21 -13.11 1.40 -12.49
C PHE A 21 -12.38 1.55 -11.15
N VAL A 22 -11.12 1.98 -11.19
CA VAL A 22 -10.33 2.28 -9.99
C VAL A 22 -9.87 3.72 -10.00
N THR A 23 -9.89 4.36 -8.84
CA THR A 23 -9.49 5.75 -8.65
C THR A 23 -8.48 5.85 -7.52
N SER A 24 -7.61 6.85 -7.64
CA SER A 24 -6.68 7.23 -6.58
C SER A 24 -6.83 8.73 -6.35
N GLY A 25 -6.91 9.13 -5.09
CA GLY A 25 -6.87 10.52 -4.69
C GLY A 25 -6.02 10.72 -3.44
N PRO A 26 -5.70 11.98 -3.08
CA PRO A 26 -5.24 12.29 -1.74
C PRO A 26 -6.20 11.71 -0.71
N LEU A 27 -5.64 11.19 0.38
CA LEU A 27 -6.42 10.76 1.53
C LEU A 27 -6.78 11.99 2.35
N GLU A 28 -8.05 12.07 2.76
CA GLU A 28 -8.53 13.14 3.63
C GLU A 28 -8.01 12.95 5.06
N ASP A 29 -7.91 14.06 5.80
CA ASP A 29 -7.63 14.01 7.21
C ASP A 29 -8.75 13.28 7.96
N SER A 30 -8.38 12.37 8.86
CA SER A 30 -9.33 11.71 9.74
C SER A 30 -8.69 11.34 11.08
N GLU A 31 -9.56 11.17 12.07
CA GLU A 31 -9.22 10.81 13.44
C GLU A 31 -9.13 9.29 13.67
N ASP A 32 -9.40 8.49 12.63
CA ASP A 32 -9.29 7.04 12.67
C ASP A 32 -7.83 6.58 12.53
N LEU A 33 -7.45 5.53 13.27
CA LEU A 33 -6.12 4.92 13.20
C LEU A 33 -5.88 4.17 11.88
N ILE A 34 -6.95 3.60 11.30
CA ILE A 34 -6.97 3.02 9.95
C ILE A 34 -8.18 3.54 9.20
N LEU A 35 -8.02 3.78 7.91
CA LEU A 35 -9.01 4.47 7.07
C LEU A 35 -9.42 3.55 5.92
N PRO A 36 -10.71 3.23 5.68
CA PRO A 36 -11.09 2.53 4.47
C PRO A 36 -10.83 3.42 3.24
N VAL A 37 -10.21 2.86 2.19
CA VAL A 37 -9.90 3.62 0.97
C VAL A 37 -10.83 3.20 -0.17
N SER A 38 -11.90 3.97 -0.33
CA SER A 38 -12.88 3.75 -1.39
C SER A 38 -12.31 4.03 -2.78
N GLY A 39 -12.77 3.26 -3.78
CA GLY A 39 -12.38 3.44 -5.19
C GLY A 39 -10.98 2.93 -5.57
N PHE A 40 -10.09 2.70 -4.60
CA PHE A 40 -8.73 2.21 -4.87
C PHE A 40 -8.70 0.76 -5.40
N MET A 41 -9.76 0.00 -5.15
CA MET A 41 -9.95 -1.37 -5.59
C MET A 41 -11.37 -1.57 -6.12
N ALA A 42 -11.50 -2.41 -7.15
CA ALA A 42 -12.78 -2.82 -7.70
C ALA A 42 -12.80 -4.33 -7.95
N GLY A 43 -13.93 -4.99 -7.67
CA GLY A 43 -14.18 -6.35 -8.10
C GLY A 43 -14.60 -6.38 -9.56
N TYR A 44 -14.18 -7.41 -10.30
CA TYR A 44 -14.61 -7.63 -11.67
C TYR A 44 -15.01 -9.09 -11.90
N THR A 45 -15.90 -9.29 -12.86
CA THR A 45 -16.26 -10.60 -13.41
C THR A 45 -16.14 -10.53 -14.92
N LEU A 46 -15.39 -11.45 -15.51
CA LEU A 46 -15.21 -11.60 -16.95
C LEU A 46 -15.92 -12.86 -17.40
N GLU A 47 -16.70 -12.74 -18.46
CA GLU A 47 -17.34 -13.87 -19.14
C GLU A 47 -16.71 -14.03 -20.52
N VAL A 48 -16.03 -15.15 -20.75
CA VAL A 48 -15.41 -15.49 -22.04
C VAL A 48 -16.30 -16.51 -22.75
N LYS A 49 -16.91 -16.12 -23.87
CA LYS A 49 -17.82 -16.96 -24.65
C LYS A 49 -17.07 -17.60 -25.83
N GLY A 50 -16.89 -18.91 -25.78
CA GLY A 50 -16.34 -19.73 -26.87
C GLY A 50 -17.27 -20.91 -27.21
N ARG A 51 -16.71 -22.11 -27.42
CA ARG A 51 -17.51 -23.36 -27.43
C ARG A 51 -18.14 -23.65 -26.06
N GLU A 52 -17.48 -23.21 -25.00
CA GLU A 52 -17.97 -23.20 -23.63
C GLU A 52 -17.85 -21.77 -23.10
N THR A 53 -18.78 -21.40 -22.21
CA THR A 53 -18.67 -20.15 -21.45
C THR A 53 -17.78 -20.38 -20.23
N ARG A 54 -16.78 -19.53 -20.04
CA ARG A 54 -15.96 -19.51 -18.83
C ARG A 54 -16.11 -18.18 -18.12
N THR A 55 -16.27 -18.25 -16.81
CA THR A 55 -16.36 -17.07 -15.93
C THR A 55 -15.10 -16.97 -15.08
N LEU A 56 -14.52 -15.79 -15.03
CA LEU A 56 -13.36 -15.45 -14.21
C LEU A 56 -13.72 -14.28 -13.32
N THR A 57 -13.43 -14.38 -12.03
CA THR A 57 -13.67 -13.30 -11.06
C THR A 57 -12.35 -12.85 -10.46
N GLY A 58 -12.19 -11.56 -10.23
CA GLY A 58 -10.98 -11.03 -9.60
C GLY A 58 -11.20 -9.66 -8.97
N LYS A 59 -10.12 -9.12 -8.42
CA LYS A 59 -10.06 -7.73 -7.98
C LYS A 59 -8.97 -7.00 -8.77
N VAL A 60 -9.22 -5.74 -9.10
CA VAL A 60 -8.23 -4.81 -9.64
C VAL A 60 -7.93 -3.75 -8.59
N ILE A 61 -6.68 -3.34 -8.51
CA ILE A 61 -6.19 -2.34 -7.57
C ILE A 61 -5.45 -1.25 -8.35
N CYS A 62 -5.47 -0.03 -7.85
CA CYS A 62 -4.70 1.08 -8.41
C CYS A 62 -3.19 0.77 -8.45
N GLY A 63 -2.51 1.38 -9.43
CA GLY A 63 -1.06 1.28 -9.60
C GLY A 63 -0.62 0.24 -10.63
N GLY A 64 0.69 -0.01 -10.66
CA GLY A 64 1.26 -0.98 -11.58
C GLY A 64 2.71 -1.30 -11.25
N ILE A 65 3.20 -2.36 -11.89
CA ILE A 65 4.61 -2.76 -11.85
C ILE A 65 5.15 -2.81 -13.27
N SER A 66 6.47 -2.73 -13.40
CA SER A 66 7.10 -2.87 -14.71
C SER A 66 6.83 -4.27 -15.30
N LYS A 67 6.75 -4.35 -16.63
CA LYS A 67 6.62 -5.64 -17.34
C LYS A 67 7.73 -6.62 -16.97
N GLN A 68 8.93 -6.11 -16.70
CA GLN A 68 10.06 -6.91 -16.24
C GLN A 68 9.79 -7.53 -14.86
N ALA A 69 9.34 -6.74 -13.89
CA ALA A 69 9.00 -7.24 -12.55
C ALA A 69 7.85 -8.26 -12.61
N ALA A 70 6.82 -8.01 -13.43
CA ALA A 70 5.73 -8.95 -13.63
C ALA A 70 6.22 -10.31 -14.17
N ARG A 71 7.11 -10.30 -15.17
CA ARG A 71 7.69 -11.52 -15.76
C ARG A 71 8.58 -12.27 -14.76
N GLU A 72 9.39 -11.55 -13.99
CA GLU A 72 10.24 -12.15 -12.96
C GLU A 72 9.42 -12.90 -11.92
N MET A 73 8.32 -12.30 -11.44
CA MET A 73 7.42 -12.93 -10.47
C MET A 73 6.70 -14.13 -11.07
N ALA A 74 6.18 -13.99 -12.29
CA ALA A 74 5.55 -15.10 -13.00
C ALA A 74 6.52 -16.29 -13.19
N GLY A 75 7.79 -16.02 -13.48
CA GLY A 75 8.84 -17.05 -13.57
C GLY A 75 9.11 -17.78 -12.25
N ARG A 76 8.77 -17.17 -11.11
CA ARG A 76 8.83 -17.77 -9.76
C ARG A 76 7.52 -18.43 -9.34
N GLY A 77 6.50 -18.46 -10.21
CA GLY A 77 5.19 -19.05 -9.90
C GLY A 77 4.35 -18.24 -8.91
N THR A 78 4.59 -16.93 -8.83
CA THR A 78 3.96 -16.05 -7.84
C THR A 78 3.67 -14.68 -8.45
N ASP A 79 3.04 -13.77 -7.71
CA ASP A 79 2.68 -12.44 -8.19
C ASP A 79 3.07 -11.33 -7.22
N PHE A 80 3.07 -10.09 -7.70
CA PHE A 80 3.49 -8.95 -6.90
C PHE A 80 2.61 -8.67 -5.68
N ILE A 81 1.31 -8.95 -5.77
CA ILE A 81 0.39 -8.79 -4.64
C ILE A 81 0.77 -9.79 -3.55
N LEU A 82 0.94 -11.06 -3.88
CA LEU A 82 1.25 -12.11 -2.91
C LEU A 82 2.63 -11.96 -2.27
N ASN A 83 3.66 -11.61 -3.05
CA ASN A 83 5.03 -11.52 -2.53
C ASN A 83 5.34 -10.21 -1.79
N ARG A 84 4.53 -9.16 -1.97
CA ARG A 84 4.83 -7.86 -1.39
C ARG A 84 3.67 -7.29 -0.61
N LEU A 85 2.51 -7.13 -1.26
CA LEU A 85 1.38 -6.40 -0.66
C LEU A 85 0.54 -7.28 0.29
N ARG A 86 0.74 -8.60 0.26
CA ARG A 86 0.13 -9.59 1.17
C ARG A 86 1.16 -10.48 1.88
N ASP A 87 2.44 -10.13 1.80
CA ASP A 87 3.47 -10.73 2.65
C ASP A 87 3.52 -9.97 3.99
N TYR A 88 2.71 -10.44 4.94
CA TYR A 88 2.61 -9.83 6.25
C TYR A 88 3.79 -10.15 7.19
N SER A 89 4.76 -10.94 6.74
CA SER A 89 6.04 -11.14 7.44
C SER A 89 7.05 -10.04 7.12
N SER A 90 6.71 -9.15 6.19
CA SER A 90 7.54 -8.06 5.69
C SER A 90 6.72 -6.78 5.51
N GLN A 91 7.33 -5.78 4.89
CA GLN A 91 6.70 -4.52 4.53
C GLN A 91 5.62 -4.72 3.46
N PHE A 92 4.36 -4.46 3.81
CA PHE A 92 3.19 -4.69 2.94
C PHE A 92 2.47 -3.39 2.52
N LEU A 93 3.06 -2.22 2.78
CA LEU A 93 2.48 -0.92 2.42
C LEU A 93 2.75 -0.58 0.95
N PHE A 94 1.84 0.17 0.35
CA PHE A 94 1.94 0.68 -1.02
C PHE A 94 2.84 1.93 -1.10
N THR A 95 4.06 1.84 -0.56
CA THR A 95 5.09 2.89 -0.62
C THR A 95 6.16 2.56 -1.66
N THR A 96 6.79 3.60 -2.17
CA THR A 96 7.98 3.49 -3.04
C THR A 96 9.28 3.93 -2.37
N ARG A 97 9.22 4.39 -1.11
CA ARG A 97 10.39 4.83 -0.33
C ARG A 97 11.41 3.72 -0.12
N THR A 98 10.95 2.51 0.12
CA THR A 98 11.77 1.34 0.37
C THR A 98 11.00 0.06 0.04
N ARG A 99 11.74 -1.02 -0.18
CA ARG A 99 11.21 -2.40 -0.21
C ARG A 99 11.59 -3.19 1.06
N GLY A 100 12.47 -2.64 1.89
CA GLY A 100 12.91 -3.26 3.13
C GLY A 100 11.91 -3.06 4.28
N LYS A 101 12.18 -3.72 5.40
CA LYS A 101 11.37 -3.62 6.62
C LYS A 101 11.49 -2.26 7.31
N HIS A 102 12.62 -1.58 7.18
CA HIS A 102 12.82 -0.27 7.77
C HIS A 102 12.39 0.85 6.82
N ILE A 103 11.41 1.66 7.22
CA ILE A 103 10.94 2.84 6.48
C ILE A 103 11.34 4.10 7.25
N ALA A 104 12.22 4.92 6.67
CA ALA A 104 12.49 6.26 7.19
C ALA A 104 11.53 7.28 6.58
N ILE A 105 10.87 8.08 7.41
CA ILE A 105 9.94 9.14 7.00
C ILE A 105 10.32 10.42 7.75
N ARG A 106 10.45 11.54 7.04
CA ARG A 106 10.60 12.84 7.71
C ARG A 106 9.31 13.23 8.42
N GLU A 107 9.41 13.92 9.56
CA GLU A 107 8.22 14.35 10.30
C GLU A 107 7.25 15.20 9.47
N THR A 108 7.80 16.00 8.55
CA THR A 108 7.11 16.84 7.56
C THR A 108 6.46 16.04 6.43
N GLU A 109 6.89 14.81 6.20
CA GLU A 109 6.41 13.91 5.14
C GLU A 109 5.41 12.86 5.65
N VAL A 110 5.00 12.94 6.92
CA VAL A 110 4.07 11.98 7.52
C VAL A 110 2.71 12.09 6.84
N SER A 111 2.34 11.05 6.10
CA SER A 111 1.03 10.87 5.48
C SER A 111 0.51 9.46 5.74
N PRO A 112 -0.81 9.21 5.64
CA PRO A 112 -1.33 7.84 5.72
C PRO A 112 -0.76 6.95 4.62
N LEU A 113 -0.48 5.67 4.95
CA LEU A 113 0.12 4.71 4.02
C LEU A 113 -0.84 3.55 3.72
N ILE A 114 -1.15 3.34 2.44
CA ILE A 114 -2.15 2.35 1.99
C ILE A 114 -1.63 0.91 2.14
N PHE A 115 -2.51 -0.03 2.48
CA PHE A 115 -2.28 -1.48 2.55
C PHE A 115 -3.53 -2.31 2.25
N ILE A 116 -3.32 -3.60 1.99
CA ILE A 116 -4.39 -4.61 1.96
C ILE A 116 -4.53 -5.21 3.36
N HIS A 117 -5.70 -5.08 3.97
CA HIS A 117 -5.89 -5.51 5.35
C HIS A 117 -5.65 -7.02 5.51
N PRO A 118 -4.77 -7.45 6.44
CA PRO A 118 -4.59 -8.85 6.78
C PRO A 118 -5.81 -9.36 7.52
N ASP A 119 -6.14 -10.64 7.39
CA ASP A 119 -7.12 -11.30 8.26
C ASP A 119 -6.53 -11.59 9.66
N LYS A 120 -5.78 -10.62 10.20
CA LYS A 120 -4.98 -10.74 11.43
C LYS A 120 -5.01 -9.41 12.15
N ARG A 121 -5.01 -9.45 13.48
CA ARG A 121 -4.92 -8.23 14.30
C ARG A 121 -3.58 -7.54 14.06
N ILE A 122 -3.62 -6.24 13.77
CA ILE A 122 -2.43 -5.39 13.68
C ILE A 122 -2.24 -4.65 15.00
N GLN A 123 -0.99 -4.54 15.46
CA GLN A 123 -0.60 -3.69 16.58
C GLN A 123 0.55 -2.79 16.16
N VAL A 124 0.61 -1.61 16.77
CA VAL A 124 1.76 -0.71 16.65
C VAL A 124 2.41 -0.61 18.02
N GLU A 125 3.71 -0.87 18.08
CA GLU A 125 4.54 -0.77 19.29
C GLU A 125 5.48 0.43 19.18
N SER A 126 5.60 1.25 20.22
CA SER A 126 6.58 2.34 20.29
C SER A 126 7.95 1.86 20.75
N GLU A 127 8.96 2.72 20.62
CA GLU A 127 10.31 2.46 21.16
C GLU A 127 10.34 2.24 22.67
N TYR A 128 9.28 2.63 23.39
CA TYR A 128 9.11 2.46 24.83
C TYR A 128 8.38 1.17 25.22
N GLY A 129 8.02 0.32 24.25
CA GLY A 129 7.30 -0.95 24.48
C GLY A 129 5.78 -0.81 24.69
N ASN A 130 5.23 0.40 24.59
CA ASN A 130 3.78 0.61 24.64
C ASN A 130 3.13 0.19 23.32
N ARG A 131 1.92 -0.36 23.40
CA ARG A 131 1.22 -0.92 22.23
C ARG A 131 -0.15 -0.32 22.03
N ILE A 132 -0.44 0.08 20.78
CA ILE A 132 -1.76 0.47 20.32
C ILE A 132 -2.29 -0.64 19.41
N LYS A 133 -3.45 -1.18 19.76
CA LYS A 133 -4.18 -2.12 18.90
C LYS A 133 -4.94 -1.32 17.85
N LEU A 134 -4.74 -1.65 16.57
CA LEU A 134 -5.51 -1.03 15.51
C LEU A 134 -6.95 -1.59 15.51
N PRO A 135 -7.94 -0.82 15.04
CA PRO A 135 -9.30 -1.30 14.81
C PRO A 135 -9.33 -2.53 13.90
N GLU A 136 -10.41 -3.31 13.98
CA GLU A 136 -10.63 -4.41 13.04
C GLU A 136 -10.98 -3.87 11.66
N GLY A 137 -10.59 -4.62 10.63
CA GLY A 137 -10.88 -4.31 9.23
C GLY A 137 -11.18 -5.57 8.44
N THR A 138 -11.77 -5.40 7.26
CA THR A 138 -12.17 -6.51 6.40
C THR A 138 -10.98 -7.05 5.63
N ALA A 139 -10.68 -8.34 5.80
CA ALA A 139 -9.58 -9.00 5.12
C ALA A 139 -9.64 -8.84 3.59
N GLY A 140 -8.51 -8.46 2.99
CA GLY A 140 -8.41 -8.28 1.54
C GLY A 140 -9.07 -7.00 0.99
N GLU A 141 -9.54 -6.11 1.86
CA GLU A 141 -9.99 -4.76 1.52
C GLU A 141 -8.86 -3.73 1.73
N ILE A 142 -8.99 -2.57 1.08
CA ILE A 142 -7.97 -1.53 1.10
C ILE A 142 -8.20 -0.57 2.27
N TYR A 143 -7.15 -0.40 3.08
CA TYR A 143 -7.12 0.57 4.16
C TYR A 143 -5.86 1.44 4.06
N ALA A 144 -5.86 2.58 4.72
CA ALA A 144 -4.67 3.39 4.95
C ALA A 144 -4.34 3.42 6.43
N LEU A 145 -3.06 3.23 6.76
CA LEU A 145 -2.51 3.32 8.10
C LEU A 145 -2.25 4.79 8.41
N ASN A 146 -3.02 5.38 9.32
CA ASN A 146 -2.94 6.80 9.65
C ASN A 146 -1.79 7.06 10.64
N ILE A 147 -0.57 7.17 10.10
CA ILE A 147 0.65 7.34 10.89
C ILE A 147 0.57 8.58 11.79
N GLY A 148 0.07 9.70 11.26
CA GLY A 148 -0.09 10.93 12.03
C GLY A 148 -1.01 10.74 13.23
N ARG A 149 -2.16 10.07 13.03
CA ARG A 149 -3.09 9.79 14.14
C ARG A 149 -2.53 8.79 15.15
N ILE A 150 -1.82 7.76 14.69
CA ILE A 150 -1.17 6.78 15.58
C ILE A 150 -0.14 7.46 16.49
N ARG A 151 0.68 8.38 15.96
CA ARG A 151 1.63 9.17 16.76
C ARG A 151 0.91 10.02 17.81
N ARG A 152 -0.19 10.70 17.43
CA ARG A 152 -1.02 11.46 18.39
C ARG A 152 -1.62 10.56 19.46
N GLU A 153 -2.04 9.35 19.10
CA GLU A 153 -2.62 8.41 20.05
C GLU A 153 -1.60 7.93 21.11
N PHE A 154 -0.34 7.73 20.71
CA PHE A 154 0.75 7.47 21.67
C PHE A 154 0.95 8.64 22.63
N PHE A 155 0.91 9.87 22.11
CA PHE A 155 1.01 11.08 22.93
C PHE A 155 -0.16 11.17 23.91
N HIS A 156 -1.40 11.00 23.45
CA HIS A 156 -2.59 11.13 24.31
C HIS A 156 -2.69 10.04 25.38
N ARG A 157 -2.36 8.78 25.05
CA ARG A 157 -2.49 7.67 26.01
C ARG A 157 -1.30 7.51 26.94
N TYR A 158 -0.10 7.81 26.45
CA TYR A 158 1.15 7.50 27.16
C TYR A 158 2.05 8.71 27.41
N ASN A 159 1.65 9.91 26.97
CA ASN A 159 2.48 11.12 27.02
C ASN A 159 3.84 10.95 26.32
N GLN A 160 3.83 10.24 25.18
CA GLN A 160 5.03 9.87 24.42
C GLN A 160 5.04 10.52 23.04
N ILE A 161 6.11 11.25 22.75
CA ILE A 161 6.47 11.66 21.38
C ILE A 161 7.30 10.53 20.80
N VAL A 162 6.71 9.78 19.87
CA VAL A 162 7.36 8.61 19.26
C VAL A 162 8.18 9.02 18.03
N SER A 163 9.44 8.60 18.03
CA SER A 163 10.41 8.73 16.95
C SER A 163 10.59 7.43 16.17
N PHE A 164 10.07 6.33 16.71
CA PHE A 164 10.18 5.00 16.10
C PHE A 164 8.97 4.14 16.47
N ILE A 165 8.40 3.45 15.49
CA ILE A 165 7.29 2.52 15.70
C ILE A 165 7.52 1.20 14.96
N ARG A 166 7.11 0.09 15.57
CA ARG A 166 7.06 -1.24 14.95
C ARG A 166 5.62 -1.61 14.63
N VAL A 167 5.39 -2.16 13.45
CA VAL A 167 4.09 -2.73 13.06
C VAL A 167 4.16 -4.24 13.19
N LEU A 168 3.30 -4.77 14.05
CA LEU A 168 3.23 -6.18 14.40
C LEU A 168 2.00 -6.83 13.76
N VAL A 169 2.19 -7.96 13.09
CA VAL A 169 1.11 -8.74 12.46
C VAL A 169 1.33 -10.24 12.69
N PRO A 170 0.65 -10.90 13.64
CA PRO A 170 -0.12 -10.36 14.77
C PRO A 170 0.74 -10.00 15.99
N ALA A 171 1.80 -10.76 16.24
CA ALA A 171 2.77 -10.51 17.31
C ALA A 171 4.23 -10.58 16.81
N GLU A 172 4.41 -10.84 15.51
CA GLU A 172 5.70 -10.80 14.84
C GLU A 172 5.87 -9.45 14.15
N GLU A 173 7.11 -8.97 14.13
CA GLU A 173 7.47 -7.71 13.47
C GLU A 173 7.41 -7.87 11.95
N ALA A 174 6.45 -7.18 11.34
CA ALA A 174 6.34 -7.09 9.89
C ALA A 174 7.36 -6.09 9.35
N PHE A 175 7.30 -4.85 9.86
CA PHE A 175 8.15 -3.73 9.46
C PHE A 175 8.16 -2.66 10.55
N ASP A 176 9.05 -1.67 10.40
CA ASP A 176 9.22 -0.57 11.33
C ASP A 176 9.36 0.77 10.60
N ILE A 177 9.02 1.85 11.30
CA ILE A 177 9.06 3.21 10.78
C ILE A 177 9.87 4.08 11.75
N SER A 178 10.89 4.75 11.22
CA SER A 178 11.60 5.82 11.92
C SER A 178 11.15 7.20 11.42
N PHE A 179 11.01 8.14 12.36
CA PHE A 179 10.69 9.52 12.09
C PHE A 179 11.95 10.37 12.23
N THR A 180 12.40 10.95 11.11
CA THR A 180 13.57 11.84 11.10
C THR A 180 13.14 13.30 11.15
N PRO A 181 13.90 14.19 11.82
CA PRO A 181 13.61 15.62 11.79
C PRO A 181 13.55 16.13 10.34
N GLY A 182 12.58 17.01 10.06
CA GLY A 182 12.59 17.82 8.85
C GLY A 182 13.63 18.94 8.97
N GLU A 183 14.20 19.37 7.85
CA GLU A 183 14.99 20.60 7.84
C GLU A 183 14.01 21.78 7.82
N VAL A 184 13.92 22.53 8.92
CA VAL A 184 13.14 23.77 8.95
C VAL A 184 13.83 24.78 8.04
N SER A 185 13.41 24.84 6.79
CA SER A 185 13.82 25.89 5.86
C SER A 185 12.64 26.84 5.63
N GLU A 186 12.89 28.15 5.65
CA GLU A 186 11.87 29.17 5.41
C GLU A 186 11.15 28.99 4.05
N ASN A 187 11.77 28.23 3.13
CA ASN A 187 11.29 27.93 1.78
C ASN A 187 10.98 26.43 1.56
N GLY A 188 10.79 25.64 2.62
CA GLY A 188 10.50 24.21 2.50
C GLY A 188 9.17 23.98 1.77
N LEU A 189 9.21 23.29 0.62
CA LEU A 189 8.01 22.92 -0.13
C LEU A 189 7.75 21.42 0.05
N SER A 190 6.52 21.09 0.42
CA SER A 190 6.03 19.71 0.44
C SER A 190 5.23 19.43 -0.84
N PHE A 191 5.60 18.37 -1.55
CA PHE A 191 4.91 17.94 -2.76
C PHE A 191 4.16 16.64 -2.49
N LEU A 192 2.88 16.64 -2.83
CA LEU A 192 2.09 15.43 -2.91
C LEU A 192 2.25 14.84 -4.32
N PHE A 193 2.75 13.61 -4.42
CA PHE A 193 2.95 12.92 -5.70
C PHE A 193 2.32 11.55 -5.69
N ARG A 194 1.87 11.07 -6.86
CA ARG A 194 1.37 9.71 -7.04
C ARG A 194 2.52 8.77 -7.38
N ASN A 195 2.75 7.76 -6.55
CA ASN A 195 3.77 6.74 -6.78
C ASN A 195 3.34 5.69 -7.82
N SER A 196 4.27 4.80 -8.19
CA SER A 196 3.99 3.75 -9.20
C SER A 196 2.96 2.72 -8.74
N LEU A 197 2.73 2.59 -7.44
CA LEU A 197 1.69 1.74 -6.84
C LEU A 197 0.35 2.47 -6.74
N GLY A 198 0.22 3.64 -7.37
CA GLY A 198 -1.02 4.38 -7.46
C GLY A 198 -1.38 5.18 -6.21
N CYS A 199 -0.54 5.17 -5.17
CA CYS A 199 -0.78 5.86 -3.91
C CYS A 199 -0.15 7.25 -3.89
N TYR A 200 -0.74 8.17 -3.15
CA TYR A 200 -0.14 9.49 -2.93
C TYR A 200 0.79 9.44 -1.72
N GLU A 201 2.01 9.96 -1.90
CA GLU A 201 3.00 10.14 -0.84
C GLU A 201 3.45 11.61 -0.83
N VAL A 202 3.91 12.09 0.33
CA VAL A 202 4.45 13.45 0.50
C VAL A 202 5.97 13.40 0.46
N ILE A 203 6.61 14.25 -0.32
CA ILE A 203 8.06 14.44 -0.26
C ILE A 203 8.38 15.90 0.03
N GLU A 204 9.27 16.12 0.99
CA GLU A 204 9.81 17.44 1.29
C GLU A 204 11.00 17.69 0.37
N MET A 205 10.97 18.85 -0.31
CA MET A 205 12.11 19.35 -1.04
C MET A 205 12.72 20.49 -0.24
N PRO A 206 13.95 20.35 0.28
CA PRO A 206 14.63 21.43 0.96
C PRO A 206 14.78 22.60 -0.02
N GLY A 207 14.22 23.75 0.34
CA GLY A 207 14.43 24.99 -0.40
C GLY A 207 15.91 25.32 -0.47
N LYS A 208 16.38 25.75 -1.64
CA LYS A 208 17.75 26.29 -1.79
C LYS A 208 17.89 27.65 -1.14
#